data_AF-A0A2T0MD64-F1
#
_entry.id   AF-A0A2T0MD64-F1
#
_cell.length_a   1.000
_cell.length_b   1.000
_cell.length_c   1.000
_cell.angle_alpha   90.00
_cell.angle_beta   90.00
_cell.angle_gamma   90.00
#
_symmetry.space_group_name_H-M   'P 1'
#
loop_
_entity.id
_entity.type
_entity.pdbx_description
1 polymer ?
#
loop_
_entity_poly.entity_id
_entity_poly.type
_entity_poly.pdbx_seq_one_letter_code
_entity_poly.pdbx_strand_id
1 'polypeptide(L)'
;MEKLSKEQEKVLKTALAQIGLEKPSEDFLSNVMDAIEMQEKVTTPLISKKGWLLITFVFALSLSLLVFYPEEGSVVFDMVFSYRAGFVEKLFQGLEISKTMMMGICLLGLFLFQLPFLIKMTDKERSL
;
A
#
# COMPACT_ATOMS: atom_id res chain seq x y z
N MET A 1 30.73 -7.00 14.45
CA MET A 1 31.24 -5.68 14.87
C MET A 1 32.74 -5.81 15.06
N GLU A 2 33.51 -5.22 14.16
CA GLU A 2 34.99 -5.20 14.27
C GLU A 2 35.38 -4.38 15.50
N LYS A 3 36.22 -4.96 16.36
CA LYS A 3 36.74 -4.28 17.55
C LYS A 3 37.99 -3.49 17.15
N LEU A 4 37.99 -2.18 17.42
CA LEU A 4 39.15 -1.32 17.19
C LEU A 4 40.35 -1.80 18.02
N SER A 5 41.55 -1.68 17.46
CA SER A 5 42.79 -1.98 18.18
C SER A 5 42.96 -1.03 19.36
N LYS A 6 43.54 -1.49 20.49
CA LYS A 6 43.73 -0.69 21.71
C LYS A 6 44.45 0.64 21.47
N GLU A 7 45.34 0.68 20.48
CA GLU A 7 46.04 1.90 20.07
C GLU A 7 45.12 2.88 19.34
N GLN A 8 44.22 2.39 18.48
CA GLN A 8 43.22 3.22 17.80
C GLN A 8 42.22 3.80 18.81
N GLU A 9 41.85 3.02 19.81
CA GLU A 9 40.95 3.43 20.90
C GLU A 9 41.57 4.55 21.75
N LYS A 10 42.88 4.46 22.05
CA LYS A 10 43.63 5.54 22.72
C LYS A 10 43.72 6.80 21.89
N VAL A 11 44.01 6.69 20.59
CA VAL A 11 44.11 7.84 19.69
C VAL A 11 42.76 8.54 19.57
N LEU A 12 41.67 7.78 19.38
CA LEU A 12 40.31 8.30 19.38
C LEU A 12 39.95 8.98 20.70
N LYS A 13 40.24 8.34 21.83
CA LYS A 13 39.93 8.91 23.15
C LYS A 13 40.72 10.19 23.43
N THR A 14 41.97 10.26 22.97
CA THR A 14 42.81 11.46 23.10
C THR A 14 42.34 12.58 22.18
N ALA A 15 41.97 12.25 20.93
CA ALA A 15 41.38 13.21 19.99
C ALA A 15 40.05 13.76 20.51
N LEU A 16 39.15 12.90 21.01
CA LEU A 16 37.88 13.30 21.62
C LEU A 16 38.07 14.15 22.88
N ALA A 17 39.08 13.87 23.69
CA ALA A 17 39.41 14.67 24.86
C ALA A 17 40.00 16.05 24.48
N GLN A 18 40.74 16.14 23.37
CA GLN A 18 41.32 17.38 22.85
C GLN A 18 40.30 18.27 22.13
N ILE A 19 39.23 17.68 21.59
CA ILE A 19 38.08 18.42 21.01
C ILE A 19 37.26 19.14 22.10
N GLY A 20 37.56 18.88 23.38
CA GLY A 20 37.31 19.79 24.48
C GLY A 20 35.92 20.39 24.48
N LEU A 21 34.88 19.58 24.77
CA LEU A 21 33.60 20.02 25.35
C LEU A 21 33.17 21.45 24.96
N GLU A 22 33.15 21.78 23.67
CA GLU A 22 32.32 22.88 23.22
C GLU A 22 30.91 22.43 23.55
N LYS A 23 30.40 22.93 24.68
CA LYS A 23 29.01 22.77 25.03
C LYS A 23 28.26 23.25 23.80
N PRO A 24 27.42 22.39 23.19
CA PRO A 24 26.57 22.86 22.12
C PRO A 24 25.84 24.11 22.63
N SER A 25 25.62 25.09 21.75
CA SER A 25 24.87 26.29 22.14
C SER A 25 23.56 25.86 22.81
N GLU A 26 23.06 26.65 23.77
CA GLU A 26 21.85 26.30 24.51
C GLU A 26 20.67 26.01 23.56
N ASP A 27 20.68 26.66 22.39
CA ASP A 27 19.68 26.50 21.32
C ASP A 27 20.02 25.44 20.27
N PHE A 28 21.10 24.68 20.40
CA PHE A 28 21.50 23.67 19.39
C PHE A 28 20.41 22.63 19.18
N LEU A 29 19.82 22.15 20.26
CA LEU A 29 18.72 21.18 20.18
C LEU A 29 17.49 21.80 19.51
N SER A 30 17.16 23.05 19.83
CA SER A 30 16.06 23.79 19.19
C SER A 30 16.31 23.94 17.69
N ASN A 31 17.49 24.42 17.30
CA ASN A 31 17.85 24.61 15.90
C ASN A 31 17.85 23.30 15.10
N VAL A 32 18.26 22.18 15.72
CA VAL A 32 18.20 20.86 15.09
C VAL A 32 16.76 20.37 14.97
N MET A 33 15.93 20.54 16.01
CA MET A 33 14.52 20.18 15.98
C MET A 33 13.77 21.00 14.92
N ASP A 34 14.00 22.32 14.87
CA ASP A 34 13.42 23.24 13.89
C ASP A 34 13.85 22.88 12.47
N ALA A 35 15.12 22.53 12.26
CA ALA A 35 15.61 22.09 10.95
C ALA A 35 15.02 20.74 10.50
N ILE A 36 14.67 19.86 11.44
CA ILE A 36 14.02 18.58 11.17
C ILE A 36 12.51 18.77 10.95
N GLU A 37 11.86 19.66 11.69
CA GLU A 37 10.44 20.01 11.50
C GLU A 37 10.21 20.78 10.20
N MET A 38 11.15 21.63 9.76
CA MET A 38 11.10 22.27 8.44
C MET A 38 11.20 21.26 7.28
N GLN A 39 11.77 20.08 7.52
CA GLN A 39 11.52 18.91 6.68
C GLN A 39 10.17 18.29 7.03
N GLU A 40 9.10 19.07 6.92
CA GLU A 40 7.75 18.53 6.95
C GLU A 40 7.68 17.45 5.88
N LYS A 41 7.53 16.21 6.35
CA LYS A 41 7.31 15.05 5.52
C LYS A 41 5.96 15.22 4.86
N VAL A 42 5.96 15.89 3.70
CA VAL A 42 4.78 16.14 2.86
C VAL A 42 4.02 14.82 2.79
N THR A 43 2.94 14.74 3.55
CA THR A 43 2.23 13.48 3.73
C THR A 43 1.38 13.34 2.49
N THR A 44 1.99 12.83 1.42
CA THR A 44 1.28 12.60 0.17
C THR A 44 0.20 11.56 0.47
N PRO A 45 -1.07 11.91 0.23
CA PRO A 45 -2.15 10.96 0.49
C PRO A 45 -1.93 9.74 -0.41
N LEU A 46 -1.89 8.55 0.21
CA LEU A 46 -1.67 7.26 -0.47
C LEU A 46 -2.61 7.06 -1.66
N ILE A 47 -3.80 7.65 -1.60
CA ILE A 47 -4.80 7.67 -2.66
C ILE A 47 -5.24 9.12 -2.88
N SER A 48 -5.01 9.64 -4.08
CA SER A 48 -5.51 10.95 -4.50
C SER A 48 -7.04 11.01 -4.39
N LYS A 49 -7.61 12.20 -4.17
CA LYS A 49 -9.07 12.42 -4.14
C LYS A 49 -9.79 11.85 -5.38
N LYS A 50 -9.11 11.83 -6.53
CA LYS A 50 -9.60 11.21 -7.77
C LYS A 50 -9.67 9.68 -7.70
N GLY A 51 -8.73 9.05 -7.00
CA GLY A 51 -8.74 7.60 -6.76
C GLY A 51 -9.92 7.16 -5.90
N TRP A 52 -10.27 7.96 -4.89
CA TRP A 52 -11.47 7.73 -4.08
C TRP A 52 -12.76 7.79 -4.90
N LEU A 53 -12.91 8.78 -5.78
CA LEU A 53 -14.06 8.87 -6.69
C LEU A 53 -14.18 7.64 -7.60
N LEU A 54 -13.05 7.16 -8.15
CA LEU A 54 -13.03 5.99 -9.01
C LEU A 54 -13.41 4.72 -8.24
N ILE A 55 -12.90 4.53 -7.03
CA ILE A 55 -13.26 3.40 -6.15
C ILE A 55 -14.76 3.42 -5.85
N THR A 56 -15.31 4.57 -5.43
CA THR A 56 -16.74 4.70 -5.14
C THR A 56 -17.60 4.43 -6.36
N PHE A 57 -17.20 4.92 -7.53
CA PHE A 57 -17.93 4.69 -8.78
C PHE A 57 -17.97 3.21 -9.17
N VAL A 58 -16.81 2.54 -9.16
CA VAL A 58 -16.71 1.10 -9.48
C VAL A 58 -17.51 0.27 -8.47
N PHE A 59 -17.44 0.62 -7.19
CA PHE A 59 -18.18 -0.08 -6.14
C PHE A 59 -19.70 0.09 -6.28
N ALA A 60 -20.17 1.31 -6.55
CA ALA A 60 -21.59 1.59 -6.77
C ALA A 60 -22.13 0.91 -8.05
N LEU A 61 -21.32 0.86 -9.11
CA LEU A 61 -21.65 0.16 -10.35
C LEU A 61 -21.74 -1.35 -10.13
N SER A 62 -20.80 -1.93 -9.38
CA SER A 62 -20.80 -3.34 -9.02
C SER A 62 -22.01 -3.72 -8.18
N LEU A 63 -22.38 -2.90 -7.19
CA LEU A 63 -23.57 -3.09 -6.38
C LEU A 63 -24.85 -3.01 -7.21
N SER A 64 -24.94 -2.03 -8.12
CA SER A 64 -26.10 -1.89 -9.00
C SER A 64 -26.27 -3.12 -9.89
N LEU A 65 -25.19 -3.60 -10.51
CA LEU A 65 -25.21 -4.81 -11.33
C LEU A 65 -25.69 -6.04 -10.53
N LEU A 66 -25.23 -6.19 -9.29
CA LEU A 66 -25.62 -7.30 -8.41
C LEU A 66 -27.11 -7.26 -8.05
N VAL A 67 -27.67 -6.08 -7.82
CA VAL A 67 -29.09 -5.92 -7.44
C VAL A 67 -30.03 -6.08 -8.63
N PHE A 68 -29.65 -5.57 -9.81
CA PHE A 68 -30.51 -5.60 -11.00
C PHE A 68 -30.38 -6.88 -11.84
N TYR A 69 -29.26 -7.60 -11.75
CA TYR A 69 -29.02 -8.84 -12.51
C TYR A 69 -28.60 -9.99 -11.58
N PRO A 70 -29.55 -10.58 -10.82
CA PRO A 70 -29.28 -11.73 -9.94
C PRO A 70 -29.18 -13.06 -10.70
N GLU A 71 -29.65 -13.14 -11.96
CA GLU A 71 -29.66 -14.36 -12.78
C GLU A 71 -28.53 -14.38 -13.81
N GLU A 72 -27.94 -15.56 -13.99
CA GLU A 72 -26.70 -15.91 -14.69
C GLU A 72 -26.29 -14.96 -15.84
N GLY A 73 -25.42 -14.01 -15.48
CA GLY A 73 -24.81 -13.06 -16.40
C GLY A 73 -23.82 -13.74 -17.34
N SER A 74 -24.22 -13.93 -18.60
CA SER A 74 -23.31 -14.27 -19.70
C SER A 74 -22.97 -13.03 -20.54
N VAL A 75 -23.97 -12.27 -20.98
CA VAL A 75 -23.78 -11.24 -22.02
C VAL A 75 -23.07 -9.97 -21.52
N VAL A 76 -23.39 -9.49 -20.32
CA VAL A 76 -22.77 -8.27 -19.75
C VAL A 76 -21.34 -8.55 -19.27
N PHE A 77 -21.11 -9.76 -18.74
CA PHE A 77 -19.79 -10.18 -18.28
C PHE A 77 -18.83 -10.35 -19.46
N ASP A 78 -19.28 -10.97 -20.56
CA ASP A 78 -18.46 -11.13 -21.77
C ASP A 78 -18.10 -9.79 -22.43
N MET A 79 -19.07 -8.86 -22.49
CA MET A 79 -18.84 -7.52 -23.06
C MET A 79 -17.84 -6.70 -22.21
N VAL A 80 -17.95 -6.77 -20.88
CA VAL A 80 -17.00 -6.11 -19.97
C VAL A 80 -15.63 -6.79 -19.99
N PHE A 81 -15.57 -8.11 -20.15
CA PHE A 81 -14.31 -8.87 -20.23
C PHE A 81 -13.56 -8.57 -21.53
N SER A 82 -14.28 -8.45 -22.65
CA SER A 82 -13.72 -8.07 -23.95
C SER A 82 -13.15 -6.64 -23.94
N TYR A 83 -13.84 -5.68 -23.29
CA TYR A 83 -13.35 -4.32 -23.10
C TYR A 83 -12.20 -4.22 -22.07
N ARG A 84 -12.13 -5.16 -21.11
CA ARG A 84 -11.09 -5.18 -20.07
C ARG A 84 -9.69 -5.34 -20.63
N ALA A 85 -9.49 -6.16 -21.67
CA ALA A 85 -8.16 -6.49 -22.17
C ALA A 85 -7.35 -5.24 -22.56
N GLY A 86 -7.96 -4.27 -23.26
CA GLY A 86 -7.29 -3.02 -23.67
C GLY A 86 -7.31 -1.89 -22.64
N PHE A 87 -8.28 -1.87 -21.73
CA PHE A 87 -8.44 -0.79 -20.74
C PHE A 87 -7.61 -1.03 -19.48
N VAL A 88 -7.50 -2.29 -19.05
CA VAL A 88 -6.67 -2.72 -17.90
C VAL A 88 -5.21 -2.39 -18.18
N GLU A 89 -4.65 -2.81 -19.32
CA GLU A 89 -3.25 -2.52 -19.64
C GLU A 89 -2.94 -1.02 -19.64
N LYS A 90 -3.82 -0.18 -20.19
CA LYS A 90 -3.63 1.28 -20.21
C LYS A 90 -3.75 1.94 -18.83
N LEU A 91 -4.60 1.42 -17.94
CA LEU A 91 -4.72 1.93 -16.58
C LEU A 91 -3.55 1.49 -15.68
N PHE A 92 -3.01 0.29 -15.92
CA PHE A 92 -1.91 -0.26 -15.12
C PHE A 92 -0.51 0.14 -15.63
N GLN A 93 -0.39 0.68 -16.86
CA GLN A 93 0.88 1.21 -17.39
C GLN A 93 1.44 2.42 -16.62
N GLY A 94 0.65 3.09 -15.77
CA GLY A 94 1.09 4.22 -14.93
C GLY A 94 0.98 3.98 -13.43
N LEU A 95 0.56 2.79 -12.99
CA LEU A 95 0.42 2.44 -11.58
C LEU A 95 1.59 1.55 -11.17
N GLU A 96 2.51 2.08 -10.37
CA GLU A 96 3.45 1.24 -9.61
C GLU A 96 2.68 0.43 -8.57
N ILE A 97 2.22 -0.77 -8.96
CA ILE A 97 1.57 -1.69 -8.03
C ILE A 97 2.65 -2.22 -7.08
N SER A 98 2.53 -1.89 -5.79
CA SER A 98 3.43 -2.45 -4.78
C SER A 98 3.24 -3.97 -4.67
N LYS A 99 4.31 -4.70 -4.34
CA LYS A 99 4.25 -6.17 -4.16
C LYS A 99 3.19 -6.59 -3.15
N THR A 100 2.97 -5.79 -2.11
CA THR A 100 1.93 -6.02 -1.09
C THR A 100 0.53 -5.86 -1.65
N MET A 101 0.31 -4.86 -2.52
CA MET A 101 -0.97 -4.65 -3.18
C MET A 101 -1.30 -5.80 -4.15
N MET A 102 -0.30 -6.28 -4.91
CA MET A 102 -0.45 -7.44 -5.78
C MET A 102 -0.84 -8.70 -4.98
N MET A 103 -0.16 -8.95 -3.86
CA MET A 103 -0.50 -10.07 -2.97
C MET A 103 -1.91 -9.92 -2.39
N GLY A 104 -2.32 -8.70 -2.00
CA GLY A 104 -3.67 -8.42 -1.51
C GLY A 104 -4.75 -8.70 -2.55
N ILE A 105 -4.53 -8.29 -3.81
CA ILE A 105 -5.45 -8.55 -4.92
C ILE A 105 -5.54 -10.05 -5.21
N CYS A 106 -4.41 -10.78 -5.22
CA CYS A 106 -4.41 -12.23 -5.39
C CYS A 106 -5.16 -12.95 -4.27
N LEU A 107 -4.96 -12.54 -3.02
CA LEU A 107 -5.66 -13.11 -1.86
C LEU A 107 -7.18 -12.85 -1.92
N LEU A 108 -7.58 -11.61 -2.22
CA LEU A 108 -8.99 -11.26 -2.39
C LEU A 108 -9.63 -12.04 -3.54
N GLY A 109 -8.93 -12.17 -4.67
CA GLY A 109 -9.38 -12.97 -5.81
C GLY A 109 -9.62 -14.43 -5.44
N LEU A 110 -8.72 -15.03 -4.66
CA LEU A 110 -8.87 -16.39 -4.12
C LEU A 110 -10.10 -16.53 -3.22
N PHE A 111 -10.34 -15.58 -2.32
CA PHE A 111 -11.54 -15.58 -1.46
C PHE A 111 -12.83 -15.49 -2.28
N LEU A 112 -12.89 -14.60 -3.25
CA LEU A 112 -14.06 -14.44 -4.10
C LEU A 112 -14.32 -15.67 -4.99
N PHE A 113 -13.25 -16.34 -5.44
CA PHE A 113 -13.36 -17.59 -6.19
C PHE A 113 -13.94 -18.74 -5.36
N GLN A 114 -13.72 -18.74 -4.04
CA GLN A 114 -14.22 -19.77 -3.13
C GLN A 114 -15.71 -19.60 -2.76
N LEU A 115 -16.24 -18.37 -2.78
CA LEU A 115 -17.65 -18.06 -2.46
C LEU A 115 -18.69 -18.86 -3.27
N PRO A 116 -18.62 -18.96 -4.62
CA PRO A 116 -19.60 -19.74 -5.38
C PRO A 116 -19.57 -21.22 -5.04
N PHE A 117 -18.40 -21.76 -4.67
CA PHE A 117 -18.26 -23.15 -4.24
C PHE A 117 -18.97 -23.38 -2.89
N LEU A 118 -18.83 -22.44 -1.95
CA LEU A 118 -19.46 -22.50 -0.63
C LEU A 118 -20.99 -22.40 -0.72
N ILE A 119 -21.49 -21.50 -1.58
CA ILE A 119 -22.93 -21.33 -1.83
C ILE A 119 -23.49 -22.63 -2.42
N LYS A 120 -22.83 -23.21 -3.42
CA LYS A 120 -23.27 -24.45 -4.08
C LYS A 120 -23.33 -25.64 -3.12
N MET A 121 -22.42 -25.73 -2.14
CA MET A 121 -22.46 -26.79 -1.12
C MET A 121 -23.61 -26.58 -0.13
N THR A 122 -23.88 -25.33 0.29
CA THR A 122 -24.97 -25.02 1.22
C THR A 122 -26.34 -25.23 0.61
N ASP A 123 -26.50 -24.92 -0.68
CA ASP A 123 -27.76 -25.09 -1.40
C ASP A 123 -28.12 -26.58 -1.58
N LYS A 124 -27.10 -27.43 -1.75
CA LYS A 124 -27.24 -28.89 -1.81
C LYS A 124 -27.70 -29.52 -0.49
N GLU A 125 -27.35 -28.92 0.65
CA GLU A 125 -27.77 -29.39 1.98
C GLU A 125 -29.19 -28.94 2.33
N ARG A 126 -29.68 -27.82 1.78
CA ARG A 126 -31.06 -27.33 1.99
C ARG A 126 -32.11 -28.03 1.13
N SER A 127 -31.70 -28.80 0.12
CA SER A 127 -32.60 -29.53 -0.78
C SER A 127 -32.82 -31.01 -0.38
N LEU A 128 -32.41 -31.40 0.83
CA LEU A 128 -32.69 -32.70 1.48
C LEU A 128 -33.57 -32.46 2.70
#